data_AF-A0A5J5CDR5-F1
#
_entry.id   AF-A0A5J5CDR5-F1
#
_cell.length_a   1.000
_cell.length_b   1.000
_cell.length_c   1.000
_cell.angle_alpha   90.00
_cell.angle_beta   90.00
_cell.angle_gamma   90.00
#
_symmetry.space_group_name_H-M   'P 1'
#
loop_
_entity.id
_entity.type
_entity.pdbx_description
1 polymer ?
#
loop_
_entity_poly.entity_id
_entity_poly.type
_entity_poly.pdbx_seq_one_letter_code
_entity_poly.pdbx_strand_id
1 'polypeptide(L)'
;MKQHLSSLRGLFQKYFPNNTPADFRSAEEDQFIDMTSDSTLRLRFNAQTLSEFCFGVEREYPLIGLRAVCILLPFATSYLCEMGFSAVASLKTKYRSQLNIEHDLRVAVSSLQPRFEKLCDAKQAHCSH
;
A
#
# COMPACT_ATOMS: atom_id res chain seq x y z
N MET A 1 -6.49 14.90 -14.25
CA MET A 1 -5.45 14.47 -13.28
C MET A 1 -5.40 15.33 -12.02
N LYS A 2 -5.32 16.67 -12.11
CA LYS A 2 -5.25 17.57 -10.92
C LYS A 2 -6.47 17.48 -9.97
N GLN A 3 -7.68 17.33 -10.50
CA GLN A 3 -8.91 17.18 -9.69
C GLN A 3 -8.97 15.88 -8.89
N HIS A 4 -8.45 14.78 -9.45
CA HIS A 4 -8.42 13.47 -8.76
C HIS A 4 -7.50 13.50 -7.54
N LEU A 5 -6.32 14.13 -7.70
CA LEU A 5 -5.36 14.29 -6.60
C LEU A 5 -5.88 15.21 -5.49
N SER A 6 -6.68 16.23 -5.81
CA SER A 6 -7.34 17.06 -4.78
C SER A 6 -8.46 16.31 -4.03
N SER A 7 -9.24 15.47 -4.72
CA SER A 7 -10.26 14.63 -4.07
C SER A 7 -9.63 13.56 -3.18
N LEU A 8 -8.55 12.92 -3.63
CA LEU A 8 -7.76 11.99 -2.82
C LEU A 8 -7.19 12.65 -1.57
N ARG A 9 -6.68 13.88 -1.69
CA ARG A 9 -6.22 14.67 -0.54
C ARG A 9 -7.35 14.95 0.46
N GLY A 10 -8.55 15.29 -0.02
CA GLY A 10 -9.71 15.50 0.85
C GLY A 10 -10.15 14.24 1.58
N LEU A 11 -10.13 13.09 0.90
CA LEU A 11 -10.41 11.78 1.51
C LEU A 11 -9.33 11.40 2.54
N PHE A 12 -8.06 11.62 2.21
CA PHE A 12 -6.95 11.40 3.11
C PHE A 12 -7.09 12.23 4.39
N GLN A 13 -7.36 13.53 4.27
CA GLN A 13 -7.57 14.43 5.42
C GLN A 13 -8.78 14.00 6.27
N LYS A 14 -9.85 13.51 5.62
CA LYS A 14 -11.09 13.08 6.28
C LYS A 14 -10.91 11.79 7.08
N TYR A 15 -10.22 10.80 6.52
CA TYR A 15 -10.08 9.48 7.15
C TYR A 15 -8.81 9.34 7.99
N PHE A 16 -7.84 10.24 7.81
CA PHE A 16 -6.61 10.30 8.59
C PHE A 16 -6.36 11.72 9.13
N PRO A 17 -7.22 12.18 10.06
CA PRO A 17 -7.00 13.46 10.72
C PRO A 17 -5.69 13.38 11.52
N ASN A 18 -4.85 14.43 11.45
CA ASN A 18 -3.53 14.59 12.10
C ASN A 18 -2.28 14.19 11.30
N ASN A 19 -2.40 13.84 10.01
CA ASN A 19 -1.24 13.56 9.15
C ASN A 19 -0.65 14.78 8.43
N THR A 20 -1.03 16.01 8.80
CA THR A 20 -0.50 17.22 8.18
C THR A 20 0.99 17.37 8.52
N PRO A 21 1.92 17.50 7.55
CA PRO A 21 3.35 17.67 7.83
C PRO A 21 3.72 18.98 8.57
N ALA A 22 2.75 19.87 8.82
CA ALA A 22 2.97 21.24 9.27
C ALA A 22 2.87 21.45 10.80
N ASP A 23 2.30 20.50 11.55
CA ASP A 23 2.17 20.61 13.01
C ASP A 23 3.04 19.56 13.68
N PHE A 24 4.35 19.80 13.77
CA PHE A 24 5.21 19.02 14.65
C PHE A 24 5.05 19.54 16.08
N ARG A 25 4.91 18.63 17.04
CA ARG A 25 5.08 18.95 18.46
C ARG A 25 6.57 19.13 18.71
N SER A 26 6.96 19.96 19.68
CA SER A 26 8.37 20.24 19.99
C SER A 26 9.26 18.98 20.09
N ALA A 27 8.79 17.90 20.72
CA ALA A 27 9.56 16.65 20.79
C ALA A 27 9.71 15.90 19.45
N GLU A 28 8.77 16.09 18.52
CA GLU A 28 8.88 15.57 17.15
C GLU A 28 9.89 16.41 16.35
N GLU A 29 9.86 17.73 16.50
CA GLU A 29 10.81 18.64 15.85
C GLU A 29 12.25 18.31 16.23
N ASP A 30 12.51 18.09 17.52
CA ASP A 30 13.84 17.71 18.02
C ASP A 30 14.32 16.40 17.37
N GLN A 31 13.49 15.36 17.36
CA GLN A 31 13.81 14.09 16.69
C GLN A 31 14.03 14.26 15.18
N PHE A 32 13.26 15.14 14.54
CA PHE A 32 13.40 15.39 13.11
C PHE A 32 14.72 16.11 12.79
N ILE A 33 15.11 17.09 13.61
CA ILE A 33 16.39 17.80 13.48
C ILE A 33 17.56 16.83 13.65
N ASP A 34 17.55 16.01 14.69
CA ASP A 34 18.59 15.02 14.94
C ASP A 34 18.69 14.01 13.78
N MET A 35 17.56 13.46 13.35
CA MET A 35 17.47 12.50 12.24
C MET A 35 18.00 13.09 10.92
N THR A 36 17.63 14.32 10.59
CA THR A 36 18.05 14.98 9.33
C THR A 36 19.52 15.40 9.33
N SER A 37 20.10 15.56 10.52
CA SER A 37 21.52 15.85 10.71
C SER A 37 22.40 14.59 10.61
N ASP A 38 21.81 13.39 10.73
CA ASP A 38 22.51 12.13 10.63
C ASP A 38 22.85 11.75 9.16
N SER A 39 24.14 11.86 8.82
CA SER A 39 24.65 11.49 7.50
C SER A 39 24.49 9.99 7.17
N THR A 40 24.49 9.10 8.16
CA THR A 40 24.32 7.66 7.98
C THR A 40 22.88 7.33 7.60
N LEU A 41 21.90 8.03 8.18
CA LEU A 41 20.50 7.90 7.79
C LEU A 41 20.26 8.44 6.37
N ARG A 42 20.94 9.52 5.97
CA ARG A 42 20.91 9.98 4.58
C ARG A 42 21.44 8.95 3.60
N LEU A 43 22.50 8.22 3.97
CA LEU A 43 23.02 7.13 3.13
C LEU A 43 22.02 5.97 3.06
N ARG A 44 21.45 5.55 4.20
CA ARG A 44 20.42 4.51 4.28
C ARG A 44 19.19 4.84 3.45
N PHE A 45 18.71 6.08 3.49
CA PHE A 45 17.57 6.54 2.69
C PHE A 45 17.78 6.33 1.19
N ASN A 46 19.01 6.53 0.69
CA ASN A 46 19.34 6.33 -0.72
C ASN A 46 19.58 4.86 -1.08
N ALA A 47 19.84 4.00 -0.09
CA ALA A 47 20.17 2.59 -0.28
C ALA A 47 18.98 1.63 -0.03
N GLN A 48 17.94 2.10 0.67
CA GLN A 48 16.79 1.28 1.10
C GLN A 48 15.51 1.74 0.41
N THR A 49 14.51 0.85 0.37
CA THR A 49 13.16 1.27 -0.01
C THR A 49 12.59 2.21 1.06
N LEU A 50 11.63 3.06 0.67
CA LEU A 50 10.99 4.00 1.59
C LEU A 50 10.34 3.27 2.78
N SER A 51 9.75 2.10 2.54
CA SER A 51 9.16 1.27 3.59
C SER A 51 10.21 0.78 4.59
N GLU A 52 11.30 0.17 4.11
CA GLU A 52 12.39 -0.33 4.96
C GLU A 52 13.04 0.81 5.76
N PHE A 53 13.25 1.96 5.13
CA PHE A 53 13.79 3.13 5.78
C PHE A 53 12.86 3.62 6.91
N CYS A 54 11.57 3.80 6.64
CA CYS A 54 10.62 4.27 7.65
C CYS A 54 10.50 3.32 8.84
N PHE A 55 10.51 2.00 8.62
CA PHE A 55 10.54 1.01 9.72
C PHE A 55 11.85 1.03 10.51
N GLY A 56 12.97 1.33 9.86
CA GLY A 56 14.25 1.54 10.54
C GLY A 56 14.24 2.79 11.41
N VAL A 57 13.77 3.92 10.86
CA VAL A 57 13.64 5.20 11.57
C VAL A 57 12.70 5.10 12.76
N GLU A 58 11.60 4.34 12.68
CA GLU A 58 10.70 4.12 13.82
C GLU A 58 11.41 3.55 15.06
N ARG A 59 12.47 2.76 14.88
CA ARG A 59 13.23 2.20 16.01
C ARG A 59 14.17 3.21 16.66
N GLU A 60 14.73 4.13 15.87
CA GLU A 60 15.74 5.11 16.31
C GLU A 60 15.10 6.44 16.72
N TYR A 61 14.04 6.85 16.01
CA TYR A 61 13.28 8.09 16.15
C TYR A 61 11.77 7.78 16.11
N PRO A 62 11.21 7.20 17.19
CA PRO A 62 9.86 6.62 17.18
C PRO A 62 8.75 7.61 16.86
N LEU A 63 8.88 8.88 17.25
CA LEU A 63 7.84 9.87 16.99
C LEU A 63 7.75 10.18 15.48
N ILE A 64 8.90 10.39 14.84
CA ILE A 64 8.99 10.71 13.43
C ILE A 64 8.76 9.47 12.55
N GLY A 65 9.32 8.33 12.93
CA GLY A 65 9.11 7.08 12.20
C GLY A 65 7.64 6.65 12.20
N LEU A 66 6.97 6.69 13.34
CA LEU A 66 5.53 6.39 13.42
C LEU A 66 4.73 7.35 12.54
N ARG A 67 5.05 8.65 12.58
CA ARG A 67 4.38 9.65 11.74
C ARG A 67 4.60 9.42 10.25
N ALA A 68 5.81 9.06 9.84
CA ALA A 68 6.12 8.71 8.46
C ALA A 68 5.30 7.49 8.00
N VAL A 69 5.20 6.45 8.83
CA VAL A 69 4.35 5.27 8.56
C VAL A 69 2.88 5.67 8.45
N CYS A 70 2.37 6.50 9.36
CA CYS A 70 0.99 7.00 9.33
C CYS A 70 0.67 7.82 8.07
N ILE A 71 1.64 8.55 7.52
CA ILE A 71 1.49 9.30 6.27
C ILE A 71 1.51 8.36 5.05
N LEU A 72 2.31 7.30 5.07
CA LEU A 72 2.47 6.36 3.96
C LEU A 72 1.35 5.32 3.88
N LEU A 73 0.83 4.87 5.02
CA LEU A 73 -0.22 3.85 5.12
C LEU A 73 -1.44 4.15 4.24
N PRO A 74 -2.05 5.36 4.29
CA PRO A 74 -3.21 5.66 3.48
C PRO A 74 -2.96 5.48 1.98
N PHE A 75 -1.77 5.86 1.49
CA PHE A 75 -1.43 5.73 0.08
C PHE A 75 -1.45 4.27 -0.36
N ALA A 76 -0.81 3.38 0.42
CA ALA A 76 -0.85 1.95 0.15
C ALA A 76 -2.28 1.41 0.21
N THR A 77 -3.06 1.78 1.22
CA THR A 77 -4.44 1.28 1.37
C THR A 77 -5.39 1.79 0.29
N SER A 78 -5.31 3.08 -0.09
CA SER A 78 -6.13 3.65 -1.15
C SER A 78 -5.79 3.03 -2.50
N TYR A 79 -4.50 2.86 -2.81
CA TYR A 79 -4.07 2.19 -4.03
C TYR A 79 -4.59 0.75 -4.09
N LEU A 80 -4.48 -0.02 -3.01
CA LEU A 80 -5.01 -1.38 -2.94
C LEU A 80 -6.54 -1.42 -3.10
N CYS A 81 -7.26 -0.47 -2.49
CA CYS A 81 -8.70 -0.34 -2.68
C CYS A 81 -9.07 -0.02 -4.14
N GLU A 82 -8.39 0.94 -4.77
CA GLU A 82 -8.60 1.31 -6.18
C GLU A 82 -8.31 0.14 -7.11
N MET A 83 -7.22 -0.60 -6.86
CA MET A 83 -6.88 -1.83 -7.58
C MET A 83 -7.97 -2.90 -7.42
N GLY A 84 -8.46 -3.11 -6.20
CA GLY A 84 -9.56 -4.04 -5.92
C GLY A 84 -10.85 -3.67 -6.65
N PHE A 85 -11.25 -2.41 -6.61
CA PHE A 85 -12.43 -1.94 -7.35
C PHE A 85 -12.27 -2.06 -8.86
N SER A 86 -11.08 -1.78 -9.39
CA SER A 86 -10.77 -1.95 -10.81
C SER A 86 -10.85 -3.42 -11.23
N ALA A 87 -10.39 -4.34 -10.38
CA ALA A 87 -10.53 -5.78 -10.60
C ALA A 87 -12.00 -6.23 -10.61
N VAL A 88 -12.82 -5.75 -9.66
CA VAL A 88 -14.28 -6.00 -9.65
C VAL A 88 -14.95 -5.49 -10.93
N ALA A 89 -14.64 -4.25 -11.34
CA ALA A 89 -15.18 -3.67 -12.55
C ALA A 89 -14.82 -4.51 -13.80
N SER A 90 -13.58 -4.99 -13.87
CA SER A 90 -13.08 -5.82 -14.98
C SER A 90 -13.70 -7.22 -15.01
N LEU A 91 -13.87 -7.86 -13.85
CA LEU A 91 -14.51 -9.17 -13.75
C LEU A 91 -15.99 -9.10 -14.11
N LYS A 92 -16.71 -8.09 -13.60
CA LYS A 92 -18.13 -7.88 -13.89
C LYS A 92 -18.40 -7.56 -15.37
N THR A 93 -17.51 -6.82 -16.04
CA THR A 93 -17.68 -6.54 -17.48
C THR A 93 -17.44 -7.77 -18.34
N LYS A 94 -16.51 -8.66 -17.95
CA LYS A 94 -16.18 -9.91 -18.66
C LYS A 94 -17.20 -11.03 -18.42
N TYR A 95 -17.69 -11.19 -17.19
CA TYR A 95 -18.60 -12.26 -16.79
C TYR A 95 -19.97 -11.71 -16.36
N ARG A 96 -20.61 -10.95 -17.25
CA ARG A 96 -21.89 -10.23 -17.02
C ARG A 96 -23.03 -11.07 -16.41
N SER A 97 -22.97 -12.40 -16.53
CA SER A 97 -23.98 -13.35 -16.06
C SER A 97 -23.60 -14.15 -14.81
N GLN A 98 -22.37 -14.04 -14.28
CA GLN A 98 -21.95 -14.76 -13.08
C GLN A 98 -22.11 -13.91 -11.82
N LEU A 99 -22.88 -14.43 -10.86
CA LEU A 99 -23.19 -13.74 -9.61
C LEU A 99 -22.06 -13.83 -8.57
N ASN A 100 -21.16 -14.81 -8.69
CA ASN A 100 -20.09 -15.04 -7.73
C ASN A 100 -18.71 -14.77 -8.34
N ILE A 101 -18.14 -13.60 -8.04
CA ILE A 101 -16.79 -13.18 -8.47
C ILE A 101 -15.75 -13.29 -7.35
N GLU A 102 -16.10 -13.82 -6.17
CA GLU A 102 -15.24 -13.74 -4.99
C GLU A 102 -13.90 -14.45 -5.20
N HIS A 103 -13.92 -15.68 -5.73
CA HIS A 103 -12.72 -16.47 -5.99
C HIS A 103 -11.83 -15.79 -7.03
N ASP A 104 -12.42 -15.29 -8.12
CA ASP A 104 -11.68 -14.62 -9.19
C ASP A 104 -11.07 -13.30 -8.71
N LEU A 105 -11.82 -12.54 -7.91
CA LEU A 105 -11.34 -11.30 -7.33
C LEU A 105 -10.15 -11.57 -6.40
N ARG A 106 -10.26 -12.59 -5.54
CA ARG A 106 -9.17 -13.00 -4.64
C ARG A 106 -7.89 -13.31 -5.42
N VAL A 107 -8.00 -13.99 -6.55
CA VAL A 107 -6.86 -14.28 -7.43
C VAL A 107 -6.36 -12.99 -8.09
N ALA A 108 -7.25 -12.14 -8.60
CA ALA A 108 -6.90 -10.92 -9.33
C ALA A 108 -6.20 -9.84 -8.47
N VAL A 109 -6.53 -9.75 -7.18
CA VAL A 109 -5.91 -8.78 -6.25
C VAL A 109 -4.70 -9.36 -5.50
N SER A 110 -4.44 -10.66 -5.64
CA SER A 110 -3.36 -11.34 -4.95
C SER A 110 -2.00 -11.03 -5.60
N SER A 111 -1.01 -10.69 -4.78
CA SER A 111 0.41 -10.62 -5.19
C SER A 111 1.12 -11.97 -5.14
N LEU A 112 0.47 -13.02 -4.59
CA LEU A 112 1.02 -14.37 -4.54
C LEU A 112 1.05 -14.98 -5.94
N GLN A 113 2.21 -15.51 -6.32
CA GLN A 113 2.33 -16.29 -7.55
C GLN A 113 1.60 -17.63 -7.41
N PRO A 114 0.66 -17.97 -8.30
CA PRO A 114 0.01 -19.27 -8.29
C PRO A 114 1.05 -20.38 -8.54
N ARG A 115 0.95 -21.47 -7.79
CA ARG A 115 1.77 -22.67 -8.01
C ARG A 115 1.18 -23.49 -9.17
N PHE A 116 1.40 -23.01 -10.40
CA PHE A 116 0.81 -23.59 -11.61
C PHE A 116 1.14 -25.07 -11.79
N GLU A 117 2.37 -25.49 -11.49
CA GLU A 117 2.81 -26.90 -11.56
C GLU A 117 1.89 -27.81 -10.73
N LYS A 118 1.73 -27.50 -9.44
CA LYS A 118 0.84 -28.26 -8.54
C LYS A 118 -0.62 -28.23 -8.99
N LEU A 119 -1.07 -27.13 -9.57
CA LEU A 119 -2.44 -27.00 -10.07
C LEU A 119 -2.67 -27.87 -11.31
N CYS A 120 -1.68 -27.94 -12.21
CA CYS A 120 -1.71 -28.79 -13.39
C CYS A 120 -1.67 -30.27 -13.01
N ASP A 121 -0.81 -30.65 -12.07
CA ASP A 121 -0.68 -32.04 -11.60
C ASP A 121 -1.96 -32.55 -10.93
N ALA A 122 -2.67 -31.68 -10.20
CA ALA A 122 -3.93 -32.02 -9.53
C ALA A 122 -5.13 -32.06 -10.49
N LYS A 123 -5.01 -31.52 -11.70
CA LYS A 123 -6.11 -31.45 -12.67
C LYS A 123 -6.11 -32.69 -13.54
N GLN A 124 -7.05 -33.60 -13.27
CA GLN A 124 -7.24 -34.78 -14.12
C GLN A 124 -7.80 -34.36 -15.48
N ALA A 125 -7.13 -34.71 -16.57
CA ALA A 125 -7.63 -34.45 -17.92
C ALA A 125 -8.88 -35.32 -18.15
N HIS A 126 -10.02 -34.69 -18.40
CA HIS A 126 -11.21 -35.44 -18.84
C HIS A 126 -10.98 -35.90 -20.28
N CYS A 127 -11.15 -37.19 -20.54
CA CYS A 127 -11.21 -37.70 -21.91
C CYS A 127 -12.37 -37.01 -22.64
N SER A 128 -12.07 -36.36 -23.76
CA SER A 128 -13.07 -35.93 -24.73
C SER A 128 -13.73 -37.16 -25.36
N HIS A 129 -15.06 -37.20 -25.37
CA HIS A 129 -15.87 -38.20 -26.06
C HIS A 129 -15.99 -37.92 -27.55
#